data_AF-A0A922LE64-F1
#
_entry.id   AF-A0A922LE64-F1
#
_cell.length_a   1.000
_cell.length_b   1.000
_cell.length_c   1.000
_cell.angle_alpha   90.00
_cell.angle_beta   90.00
_cell.angle_gamma   90.00
#
_symmetry.space_group_name_H-M   'P 1'
#
loop_
_entity.id
_entity.type
_entity.pdbx_description
1 polymer ?
#
loop_
_entity_poly.entity_id
_entity_poly.type
_entity_poly.pdbx_seq_one_letter_code
_entity_poly.pdbx_strand_id
1 'polypeptide(L)'
;MFYQTAEQVKIQKELQTKADEEELEFLDEISKNNEIILDEIDPFIPPSLVYNYPDGGRRFHLCGGTLIHPQWIMTAAHCFFPNPFYPHLSSDPSSWIVRIGEHDMLNESMEHYDMSVAHVYVHPQYQSASSSGYDIALVKLTKPVKLSRYVNIACLPSAGEEVKPGQVCISVGWGHEIDGAKNISTILKHVGVPIVPNDQCTMNYATLRNGPNPIDVTIESNVICAGHAEGGRDACQFDSGGPLMCQINKQWIVSGIISFGYGCGKAGYPGVYTRVSDYVPWIKGIAEVFTF
;
A
#
# COMPACT_ATOMS: atom_id res chain seq x y z
N MET A 1 -17.69 -3.07 14.67
CA MET A 1 -17.52 -4.53 14.77
C MET A 1 -17.75 -5.09 13.38
N PHE A 2 -16.68 -5.43 12.67
CA PHE A 2 -16.71 -5.89 11.27
C PHE A 2 -16.84 -7.40 11.27
N TYR A 3 -17.94 -7.92 10.74
CA TYR A 3 -18.11 -9.36 10.62
C TYR A 3 -17.56 -9.82 9.28
N GLN A 4 -16.44 -10.54 9.33
CA GLN A 4 -16.06 -11.46 8.28
C GLN A 4 -17.23 -12.41 8.00
N THR A 5 -17.46 -12.74 6.73
CA THR A 5 -18.43 -13.79 6.40
C THR A 5 -17.99 -15.11 7.04
N ALA A 6 -18.94 -15.99 7.40
CA ALA A 6 -18.63 -17.26 8.05
C ALA A 6 -17.64 -18.13 7.24
N GLU A 7 -17.61 -17.94 5.92
CA GLU A 7 -16.68 -18.60 4.99
C GLU A 7 -15.25 -18.02 5.09
N GLN A 8 -15.11 -16.69 5.23
CA GLN A 8 -13.82 -16.02 5.47
C GLN A 8 -13.21 -16.40 6.82
N VAL A 9 -14.03 -16.48 7.87
CA VAL A 9 -13.57 -16.93 9.21
C VAL A 9 -13.09 -18.38 9.17
N LYS A 10 -13.76 -19.24 8.39
CA LYS A 10 -13.43 -20.66 8.30
C LYS A 10 -12.10 -20.89 7.58
N ILE A 11 -11.87 -20.20 6.45
CA ILE A 11 -10.62 -20.29 5.69
C ILE A 11 -9.44 -19.76 6.52
N GLN A 12 -9.62 -18.63 7.22
CA GLN A 12 -8.59 -18.10 8.11
C GLN A 12 -8.27 -19.05 9.28
N LYS A 13 -9.29 -19.63 9.94
CA LYS A 13 -9.07 -20.57 11.04
C LYS A 13 -8.35 -21.84 10.62
N GLU A 14 -8.65 -22.37 9.43
CA GLU A 14 -7.98 -23.57 8.89
C GLU A 14 -6.50 -23.32 8.57
N LEU A 15 -6.14 -22.08 8.20
CA LEU A 15 -4.74 -21.65 8.01
C LEU A 15 -4.01 -21.42 9.35
N GLN A 16 -4.70 -20.88 10.36
CA GLN A 16 -4.13 -20.50 11.65
C GLN A 16 -3.69 -21.71 12.51
N THR A 17 -4.48 -22.78 12.55
CA THR A 17 -4.18 -23.99 13.37
C THR A 17 -2.92 -24.76 12.97
N LYS A 18 -2.32 -24.46 11.81
CA LYS A 18 -1.05 -25.08 11.38
C LYS A 18 0.18 -24.25 11.76
N ALA A 19 0.01 -22.97 12.09
CA ALA A 19 1.11 -22.06 12.41
C ALA A 19 1.51 -22.10 13.90
N ASP A 20 0.53 -22.35 14.80
CA ASP A 20 0.68 -22.12 16.24
C ASP A 20 1.77 -22.95 16.98
N GLU A 21 2.20 -24.11 16.47
CA GLU A 21 3.23 -24.96 17.12
C GLU A 21 4.67 -24.66 16.66
N GLU A 22 4.88 -24.20 15.42
CA GLU A 22 6.21 -23.79 14.91
C GLU A 22 6.52 -22.31 15.23
N GLU A 23 5.48 -21.49 15.45
CA GLU A 23 5.57 -20.05 15.74
C GLU A 23 6.25 -19.75 17.09
N LEU A 24 6.10 -20.60 18.11
CA LEU A 24 6.62 -20.34 19.47
C LEU A 24 8.14 -20.52 19.61
N GLU A 25 8.78 -21.42 18.85
CA GLU A 25 10.25 -21.53 18.81
C GLU A 25 10.88 -20.45 17.91
N PHE A 26 10.16 -20.01 16.88
CA PHE A 26 10.63 -19.02 15.90
C PHE A 26 10.56 -17.57 16.41
N LEU A 27 9.55 -17.22 17.23
CA LEU A 27 9.42 -15.91 17.88
C LEU A 27 10.60 -15.54 18.81
N ASP A 28 11.30 -16.53 19.39
CA ASP A 28 12.50 -16.30 20.21
C ASP A 28 13.77 -15.98 19.38
N GLU A 29 13.74 -16.29 18.07
CA GLU A 29 14.80 -15.96 17.10
C GLU A 29 14.57 -14.58 16.44
N ILE A 30 13.33 -14.18 16.17
CA ILE A 30 12.96 -12.87 15.60
C ILE A 30 13.40 -11.70 16.49
N SER A 31 13.28 -11.86 17.82
CA SER A 31 13.77 -10.87 18.80
C SER A 31 15.26 -10.53 18.65
N LYS A 32 16.05 -11.41 18.01
CA LYS A 32 17.51 -11.29 17.96
C LYS A 32 18.02 -10.65 16.66
N ASN A 33 17.28 -10.75 15.53
CA ASN A 33 17.84 -10.42 14.20
C ASN A 33 17.12 -9.35 13.37
N ASN A 34 15.92 -8.87 13.74
CA ASN A 34 15.26 -7.73 13.09
C ASN A 34 15.03 -7.85 11.56
N GLU A 35 15.09 -9.07 11.01
CA GLU A 35 14.67 -9.41 9.65
C GLU A 35 13.28 -10.02 9.71
N ILE A 36 12.34 -9.45 8.99
CA ILE A 36 10.98 -9.97 8.85
C ILE A 36 11.02 -10.92 7.68
N ILE A 37 10.76 -12.20 7.89
CA ILE A 37 10.79 -13.18 6.80
C ILE A 37 9.45 -13.09 6.05
N LEU A 38 9.49 -13.02 4.72
CA LEU A 38 8.32 -12.96 3.82
C LEU A 38 7.27 -14.04 4.11
N ASP A 39 7.68 -15.17 4.69
CA ASP A 39 6.80 -16.29 5.03
C ASP A 39 5.84 -16.00 6.20
N GLU A 40 6.09 -14.98 7.03
CA GLU A 40 5.20 -14.58 8.15
C GLU A 40 4.20 -13.48 7.80
N ILE A 41 4.39 -12.80 6.66
CA ILE A 41 3.37 -11.94 6.06
C ILE A 41 2.48 -12.87 5.24
N ASP A 42 1.66 -13.69 5.90
CA ASP A 42 0.62 -14.57 5.30
C ASP A 42 0.19 -14.02 3.93
N PRO A 43 0.59 -14.67 2.81
CA PRO A 43 1.18 -14.07 1.60
C PRO A 43 0.30 -12.95 1.02
N PHE A 44 0.38 -11.77 1.65
CA PHE A 44 -0.33 -10.61 1.15
C PHE A 44 0.51 -10.03 0.04
N ILE A 45 0.26 -10.57 -1.15
CA ILE A 45 0.80 -10.06 -2.39
C ILE A 45 -0.08 -8.87 -2.80
N PRO A 46 0.42 -7.63 -2.73
CA PRO A 46 -0.36 -6.47 -3.14
C PRO A 46 -0.65 -6.54 -4.64
N PRO A 47 -1.85 -6.15 -5.10
CA PRO A 47 -2.11 -5.93 -6.51
C PRO A 47 -1.11 -4.94 -7.14
N SER A 48 -0.68 -5.23 -8.36
CA SER A 48 0.12 -4.34 -9.19
C SER A 48 -0.78 -3.62 -10.20
N LEU A 49 -0.76 -2.29 -10.18
CA LEU A 49 -1.43 -1.47 -11.19
C LEU A 49 -0.48 -1.29 -12.37
N VAL A 50 -0.83 -1.95 -13.47
CA VAL A 50 -0.09 -1.95 -14.72
C VAL A 50 -0.67 -0.92 -15.65
N TYR A 51 0.14 0.06 -16.04
CA TYR A 51 -0.26 1.10 -16.99
C TYR A 51 0.06 0.67 -18.43
N ASN A 52 -0.93 0.79 -19.30
CA ASN A 52 -0.80 0.58 -20.74
C ASN A 52 -0.45 1.91 -21.41
N TYR A 53 0.77 2.05 -21.93
CA TYR A 53 1.12 3.26 -22.66
C TYR A 53 0.27 3.40 -23.95
N PRO A 54 -0.13 4.63 -24.30
CA PRO A 54 -0.87 4.90 -25.54
C PRO A 54 -0.12 4.51 -26.84
N ASP A 55 1.18 4.23 -26.76
CA ASP A 55 1.99 3.75 -27.89
C ASP A 55 1.71 2.29 -28.26
N GLY A 56 0.86 1.59 -27.51
CA GLY A 56 0.33 0.27 -27.82
C GLY A 56 1.31 -0.90 -27.60
N GLY A 57 2.54 -0.63 -27.15
CA GLY A 57 3.59 -1.64 -27.03
C GLY A 57 4.12 -1.85 -25.61
N ARG A 58 3.97 -0.88 -24.71
CA ARG A 58 4.59 -0.92 -23.37
C ARG A 58 3.54 -1.03 -22.26
N ARG A 59 3.68 -2.08 -21.46
CA ARG A 59 3.01 -2.26 -20.18
C ARG A 59 4.05 -2.27 -19.08
N PHE A 60 3.80 -1.58 -17.99
CA PHE A 60 4.73 -1.59 -16.85
C PHE A 60 3.97 -1.42 -15.55
N HIS A 61 4.48 -2.05 -14.49
CA HIS A 61 4.07 -1.76 -13.13
C HIS A 61 4.34 -0.29 -12.82
N LEU A 62 3.28 0.46 -12.49
CA LEU A 62 3.39 1.89 -12.19
C LEU A 62 3.13 2.18 -10.71
N CYS A 63 2.15 1.49 -10.13
CA CYS A 63 1.75 1.66 -8.74
C CYS A 63 1.39 0.31 -8.12
N GLY A 64 1.46 0.25 -6.79
CA GLY A 64 0.87 -0.80 -5.98
C GLY A 64 -0.61 -0.53 -5.67
N GLY A 65 -1.23 -1.51 -5.02
CA GLY A 65 -2.60 -1.44 -4.53
C GLY A 65 -2.83 -2.43 -3.41
N THR A 66 -4.07 -2.48 -2.94
CA THR A 66 -4.52 -3.38 -1.89
C THR A 66 -5.85 -4.01 -2.29
N LEU A 67 -5.95 -5.33 -2.37
CA LEU A 67 -7.21 -6.03 -2.62
C LEU A 67 -8.07 -5.96 -1.35
N ILE A 68 -9.17 -5.20 -1.37
CA ILE A 68 -10.06 -4.98 -0.21
C ILE A 68 -11.39 -5.74 -0.33
N HIS A 69 -11.67 -6.28 -1.51
CA HIS A 69 -12.79 -7.16 -1.86
C HIS A 69 -12.43 -7.86 -3.18
N PRO A 70 -12.99 -9.03 -3.55
CA PRO A 70 -12.65 -9.71 -4.80
C PRO A 70 -12.77 -8.86 -6.07
N GLN A 71 -13.51 -7.75 -6.03
CA GLN A 71 -13.71 -6.84 -7.18
C GLN A 71 -13.21 -5.41 -6.92
N TRP A 72 -12.60 -5.11 -5.78
CA TRP A 72 -12.19 -3.75 -5.42
C TRP A 72 -10.75 -3.69 -4.91
N ILE A 73 -10.00 -2.76 -5.50
CA ILE A 73 -8.63 -2.43 -5.12
C ILE A 73 -8.63 -1.03 -4.52
N MET A 74 -7.93 -0.85 -3.41
CA MET A 74 -7.60 0.45 -2.83
C MET A 74 -6.17 0.83 -3.23
N THR A 75 -5.95 2.08 -3.61
CA THR A 75 -4.64 2.59 -4.05
C THR A 75 -4.57 4.11 -3.85
N ALA A 76 -3.49 4.76 -4.29
CA ALA A 76 -3.33 6.20 -4.24
C ALA A 76 -4.02 6.88 -5.44
N ALA A 77 -4.53 8.09 -5.24
CA ALA A 77 -5.17 8.87 -6.29
C ALA A 77 -4.16 9.35 -7.33
N HIS A 78 -2.96 9.75 -6.90
CA HIS A 78 -1.93 10.32 -7.78
C HIS A 78 -1.47 9.36 -8.88
N CYS A 79 -1.67 8.04 -8.72
CA CYS A 79 -1.41 7.04 -9.74
C CYS A 79 -2.17 7.32 -11.05
N PHE A 80 -3.29 8.04 -10.98
CA PHE A 80 -4.18 8.28 -12.13
C PHE A 80 -4.09 9.69 -12.71
N PHE A 81 -3.14 10.52 -12.27
CA PHE A 81 -3.00 11.90 -12.73
C PHE A 81 -1.66 12.15 -13.44
N PRO A 82 -1.66 12.93 -14.53
CA PRO A 82 -0.42 13.36 -15.18
C PRO A 82 0.53 14.02 -14.20
N ASN A 83 1.82 13.71 -14.34
CA ASN A 83 2.90 14.38 -13.63
C ASN A 83 4.09 14.61 -14.58
N PRO A 84 5.12 15.36 -14.17
CA PRO A 84 6.26 15.68 -15.05
C PRO A 84 7.00 14.46 -15.61
N PHE A 85 6.97 13.32 -14.92
CA PHE A 85 7.59 12.06 -15.35
C PHE A 85 6.67 11.22 -16.23
N TYR A 86 5.35 11.29 -15.98
CA TYR A 86 4.32 10.54 -16.70
C TYR A 86 3.21 11.48 -17.18
N PRO A 87 3.45 12.28 -18.24
CA PRO A 87 2.52 13.33 -18.68
C PRO A 87 1.24 12.79 -19.33
N HIS A 88 1.20 11.49 -19.63
CA HIS A 88 0.07 10.84 -20.31
C HIS A 88 -0.81 10.02 -19.37
N LEU A 89 -0.54 9.98 -18.05
CA LEU A 89 -1.38 9.23 -17.12
C LEU A 89 -2.82 9.72 -17.18
N SER A 90 -3.74 8.77 -17.05
CA SER A 90 -5.16 9.00 -17.17
C SER A 90 -5.89 8.08 -16.20
N SER A 91 -7.05 8.51 -15.71
CA SER A 91 -7.99 7.67 -14.96
C SER A 91 -8.89 6.82 -15.86
N ASP A 92 -8.70 6.86 -17.19
CA ASP A 92 -9.44 6.01 -18.14
C ASP A 92 -9.20 4.52 -17.83
N PRO A 93 -10.25 3.75 -17.48
CA PRO A 93 -10.14 2.32 -17.17
C PRO A 93 -9.42 1.48 -18.24
N SER A 94 -9.52 1.86 -19.52
CA SER A 94 -8.88 1.13 -20.62
C SER A 94 -7.35 1.23 -20.62
N SER A 95 -6.80 2.25 -19.95
CA SER A 95 -5.36 2.43 -19.77
C SER A 95 -4.75 1.53 -18.70
N TRP A 96 -5.57 0.73 -17.98
CA TRP A 96 -5.12 0.00 -16.80
C TRP A 96 -5.46 -1.49 -16.83
N ILE A 97 -4.52 -2.27 -16.33
CA ILE A 97 -4.71 -3.67 -15.94
C ILE A 97 -4.29 -3.78 -14.46
N VAL A 98 -5.01 -4.58 -13.69
CA VAL A 98 -4.59 -4.93 -12.33
C VAL A 98 -4.09 -6.36 -12.34
N ARG A 99 -2.79 -6.55 -12.06
CA ARG A 99 -2.18 -7.87 -11.87
C ARG A 99 -2.28 -8.26 -10.39
N ILE A 100 -2.81 -9.45 -10.10
CA ILE A 100 -3.07 -9.93 -8.73
C ILE A 100 -2.47 -11.32 -8.54
N GLY A 101 -1.76 -11.54 -7.42
CA GLY A 101 -1.10 -12.82 -7.10
C GLY A 101 0.31 -12.99 -7.66
N GLU A 102 0.87 -11.94 -8.26
CA GLU A 102 2.23 -11.93 -8.80
C GLU A 102 3.27 -11.71 -7.70
N HIS A 103 4.39 -12.43 -7.71
CA HIS A 103 5.50 -12.15 -6.78
C HIS A 103 6.84 -11.96 -7.50
N ASP A 104 7.07 -12.61 -8.64
CA ASP A 104 8.25 -12.38 -9.48
C ASP A 104 7.80 -11.97 -10.89
N MET A 105 7.89 -10.67 -11.17
CA MET A 105 7.46 -10.04 -12.41
C MET A 105 8.22 -10.54 -13.65
N LEU A 106 9.36 -11.23 -13.50
CA LEU A 106 10.08 -11.86 -14.60
C LEU A 106 9.80 -13.36 -14.72
N ASN A 107 9.41 -14.00 -13.63
CA ASN A 107 9.18 -15.43 -13.53
C ASN A 107 7.76 -15.70 -13.05
N GLU A 108 6.82 -15.58 -13.99
CA GLU A 108 5.37 -15.79 -13.83
C GLU A 108 4.96 -17.25 -13.55
N SER A 109 5.79 -17.98 -12.81
CA SER A 109 5.60 -19.39 -12.43
C SER A 109 4.48 -19.59 -11.39
N MET A 110 4.04 -18.52 -10.73
CA MET A 110 2.92 -18.53 -9.78
C MET A 110 1.60 -18.15 -10.45
N GLU A 111 0.49 -18.62 -9.87
CA GLU A 111 -0.85 -18.25 -10.30
C GLU A 111 -1.09 -16.75 -10.09
N HIS A 112 -1.18 -16.01 -11.20
CA HIS A 112 -1.55 -14.61 -11.19
C HIS A 112 -2.74 -14.34 -12.14
N TYR A 113 -3.40 -13.21 -11.94
CA TYR A 113 -4.53 -12.75 -12.74
C TYR A 113 -4.29 -11.35 -13.26
N ASP A 114 -4.37 -11.17 -14.58
CA ASP A 114 -4.45 -9.85 -15.21
C ASP A 114 -5.92 -9.46 -15.41
N MET A 115 -6.38 -8.50 -14.61
CA MET A 115 -7.79 -8.11 -14.49
C MET A 115 -8.04 -6.76 -15.17
N SER A 116 -9.04 -6.70 -16.05
CA SER A 116 -9.48 -5.43 -16.65
C SER A 116 -10.21 -4.56 -15.64
N VAL A 117 -9.95 -3.25 -15.72
CA VAL A 117 -10.58 -2.23 -14.88
C VAL A 117 -11.91 -1.80 -15.48
N ALA A 118 -12.96 -1.75 -14.65
CA ALA A 118 -14.27 -1.23 -15.01
C ALA A 118 -14.39 0.27 -14.73
N HIS A 119 -13.84 0.71 -13.59
CA HIS A 119 -13.91 2.11 -13.18
C HIS A 119 -12.78 2.46 -12.20
N VAL A 120 -12.37 3.73 -12.20
CA VAL A 120 -11.46 4.32 -11.23
C VAL A 120 -12.19 5.45 -10.51
N TYR A 121 -12.35 5.32 -9.20
CA TYR A 121 -12.98 6.30 -8.31
C TYR A 121 -11.91 7.03 -7.52
N VAL A 122 -11.54 8.23 -7.96
CA VAL A 122 -10.64 9.11 -7.21
C VAL A 122 -11.42 9.83 -6.11
N HIS A 123 -10.82 10.00 -4.93
CA HIS A 123 -11.43 10.80 -3.87
C HIS A 123 -11.69 12.24 -4.36
N PRO A 124 -12.92 12.79 -4.20
CA PRO A 124 -13.30 14.06 -4.81
C PRO A 124 -12.53 15.29 -4.29
N GLN A 125 -11.88 15.17 -3.13
CA GLN A 125 -11.05 16.22 -2.54
C GLN A 125 -9.56 16.10 -2.92
N TYR A 126 -9.16 15.07 -3.67
CA TYR A 126 -7.79 14.94 -4.11
C TYR A 126 -7.39 16.11 -5.03
N GLN A 127 -6.25 16.74 -4.73
CA GLN A 127 -5.67 17.80 -5.53
C GLN A 127 -4.19 17.50 -5.74
N SER A 128 -3.76 17.33 -7.00
CA SER A 128 -2.40 16.91 -7.35
C SER A 128 -1.29 17.87 -6.90
N ALA A 129 -1.63 19.14 -6.67
CA ALA A 129 -0.70 20.16 -6.19
C ALA A 129 -0.59 20.22 -4.65
N SER A 130 -1.35 19.40 -3.91
CA SER A 130 -1.43 19.47 -2.45
C SER A 130 -1.00 18.16 -1.78
N SER A 131 -0.38 18.28 -0.61
CA SER A 131 -0.05 17.17 0.30
C SER A 131 -1.15 16.89 1.33
N SER A 132 -2.40 17.24 1.02
CA SER A 132 -3.56 17.30 1.95
C SER A 132 -4.13 15.95 2.42
N GLY A 133 -3.45 14.84 2.15
CA GLY A 133 -3.85 13.51 2.62
C GLY A 133 -5.07 12.89 1.95
N TYR A 134 -5.70 13.52 0.95
CA TYR A 134 -6.80 12.93 0.15
C TYR A 134 -6.31 12.01 -0.98
N ASP A 135 -5.09 11.50 -0.87
CA ASP A 135 -4.45 10.70 -1.90
C ASP A 135 -4.89 9.23 -1.81
N ILE A 136 -6.15 9.00 -2.21
CA ILE A 136 -6.79 7.69 -2.22
C ILE A 136 -7.72 7.54 -3.43
N ALA A 137 -7.71 6.36 -4.03
CA ALA A 137 -8.63 5.93 -5.07
C ALA A 137 -9.08 4.48 -4.87
N LEU A 138 -10.24 4.16 -5.45
CA LEU A 138 -10.74 2.80 -5.57
C LEU A 138 -10.82 2.38 -7.03
N VAL A 139 -10.33 1.18 -7.34
CA VAL A 139 -10.40 0.58 -8.67
C VAL A 139 -11.39 -0.57 -8.62
N LYS A 140 -12.45 -0.48 -9.44
CA LYS A 140 -13.42 -1.57 -9.62
C LYS A 140 -12.97 -2.46 -10.76
N LEU A 141 -12.81 -3.76 -10.50
CA LEU A 141 -12.53 -4.74 -11.54
C LEU A 141 -13.81 -5.04 -12.35
N THR A 142 -13.66 -5.44 -13.61
CA THR A 142 -14.78 -5.88 -14.46
C THR A 142 -15.50 -7.12 -13.95
N LYS A 143 -14.78 -8.00 -13.23
CA LYS A 143 -15.30 -9.21 -12.60
C LYS A 143 -14.53 -9.49 -11.30
N PRO A 144 -15.11 -10.21 -10.34
CA PRO A 144 -14.38 -10.61 -9.14
C PRO A 144 -13.23 -11.56 -9.48
N VAL A 145 -12.11 -11.41 -8.78
CA VAL A 145 -10.98 -12.36 -8.78
C VAL A 145 -11.31 -13.56 -7.90
N LYS A 146 -10.78 -14.73 -8.25
CA LYS A 146 -10.89 -15.92 -7.40
C LYS A 146 -9.84 -15.85 -6.31
N LEU A 147 -10.26 -16.01 -5.06
CA LEU A 147 -9.33 -16.05 -3.93
C LEU A 147 -8.53 -17.36 -3.94
N SER A 148 -7.28 -17.28 -3.52
CA SER A 148 -6.35 -18.39 -3.42
C SER A 148 -5.32 -18.09 -2.33
N ARG A 149 -4.40 -19.03 -2.09
CA ARG A 149 -3.28 -18.78 -1.18
C ARG A 149 -2.38 -17.61 -1.60
N TYR A 150 -2.45 -17.13 -2.84
CA TYR A 150 -1.66 -15.99 -3.33
C TYR A 150 -2.53 -14.76 -3.62
N VAL A 151 -3.85 -14.91 -3.52
CA VAL A 151 -4.85 -13.89 -3.82
C VAL A 151 -5.79 -13.77 -2.63
N ASN A 152 -5.44 -12.87 -1.71
CA ASN A 152 -6.14 -12.66 -0.45
C ASN A 152 -6.60 -11.21 -0.28
N ILE A 153 -7.63 -11.03 0.54
CA ILE A 153 -8.21 -9.71 0.85
C ILE A 153 -7.56 -9.18 2.12
N ALA A 154 -7.08 -7.95 2.06
CA ALA A 154 -6.58 -7.23 3.22
C ALA A 154 -7.70 -6.82 4.17
N CYS A 155 -7.38 -6.80 5.46
CA CYS A 155 -8.28 -6.26 6.46
C CYS A 155 -8.12 -4.73 6.56
N LEU A 156 -9.25 -4.03 6.56
CA LEU A 156 -9.31 -2.59 6.76
C LEU A 156 -9.48 -2.25 8.24
N PRO A 157 -8.91 -1.12 8.70
CA PRO A 157 -9.07 -0.66 10.07
C PRO A 157 -10.53 -0.28 10.37
N SER A 158 -10.85 -0.18 11.66
CA SER A 158 -12.05 0.54 12.08
C SER A 158 -11.93 2.03 11.77
N ALA A 159 -13.06 2.70 11.54
CA ALA A 159 -13.06 4.15 11.32
C ALA A 159 -12.47 4.85 12.56
N GLY A 160 -11.47 5.72 12.35
CA GLY A 160 -10.73 6.39 13.42
C GLY A 160 -9.79 5.50 14.25
N GLU A 161 -9.51 4.25 13.83
CA GLU A 161 -8.50 3.42 14.48
C GLU A 161 -7.11 4.00 14.27
N GLU A 162 -6.36 4.15 15.36
CA GLU A 162 -5.02 4.73 15.37
C GLU A 162 -3.95 3.65 15.53
N VAL A 163 -2.83 3.84 14.82
CA VAL A 163 -1.60 3.09 15.03
C VAL A 163 -0.66 3.90 15.91
N LYS A 164 -0.09 3.27 16.93
CA LYS A 164 0.74 3.96 17.92
C LYS A 164 2.09 4.39 17.33
N PRO A 165 2.60 5.58 17.66
CA PRO A 165 3.98 5.94 17.37
C PRO A 165 4.99 4.90 17.86
N GLY A 166 6.04 4.68 17.08
CA GLY A 166 7.08 3.69 17.33
C GLY A 166 6.68 2.25 16.98
N GLN A 167 5.40 1.95 16.73
CA GLN A 167 5.00 0.64 16.23
C GLN A 167 5.59 0.42 14.84
N VAL A 168 6.24 -0.73 14.64
CA VAL A 168 6.76 -1.12 13.32
C VAL A 168 5.62 -1.67 12.48
N CYS A 169 5.48 -1.11 11.28
CA CYS A 169 4.55 -1.55 10.25
C CYS A 169 5.34 -1.95 8.99
N ILE A 170 4.70 -2.70 8.10
CA ILE A 170 5.33 -3.28 6.92
C ILE A 170 4.78 -2.62 5.67
N SER A 171 5.67 -2.03 4.89
CA SER A 171 5.39 -1.64 3.51
C SER A 171 5.80 -2.77 2.57
N VAL A 172 5.04 -3.00 1.50
CA VAL A 172 5.25 -4.09 0.53
C VAL A 172 5.06 -3.59 -0.89
N GLY A 173 5.98 -3.93 -1.80
CA GLY A 173 5.88 -3.57 -3.21
C GLY A 173 7.08 -4.00 -4.08
N TRP A 174 7.09 -3.53 -5.32
CA TRP A 174 8.10 -3.82 -6.35
C TRP A 174 8.94 -2.60 -6.70
N GLY A 175 8.88 -1.55 -5.89
CA GLY A 175 9.51 -0.28 -6.18
C GLY A 175 11.02 -0.33 -6.30
N HIS A 176 11.59 0.85 -6.48
CA HIS A 176 13.04 1.01 -6.44
C HIS A 176 13.60 0.54 -5.08
N GLU A 177 14.60 -0.33 -5.11
CA GLU A 177 15.29 -0.75 -3.88
C GLU A 177 16.18 0.38 -3.31
N ILE A 178 16.54 1.37 -4.13
CA ILE A 178 17.38 2.52 -3.78
C ILE A 178 16.86 3.75 -4.51
N ASP A 179 16.86 4.90 -3.86
CA ASP A 179 16.43 6.18 -4.46
C ASP A 179 17.17 6.48 -5.77
N GLY A 180 16.42 6.85 -6.81
CA GLY A 180 16.97 7.15 -8.13
C GLY A 180 17.50 5.93 -8.91
N ALA A 181 17.19 4.70 -8.49
CA ALA A 181 17.47 3.51 -9.28
C ALA A 181 16.86 3.60 -10.69
N LYS A 182 17.45 2.89 -11.65
CA LYS A 182 16.96 2.85 -13.04
C LYS A 182 15.85 1.82 -13.24
N ASN A 183 15.89 0.77 -12.44
CA ASN A 183 15.02 -0.40 -12.55
C ASN A 183 14.32 -0.61 -11.22
N ILE A 184 13.07 -1.07 -11.30
CA ILE A 184 12.27 -1.56 -10.19
C ILE A 184 12.73 -2.95 -9.77
N SER A 185 12.36 -3.39 -8.56
CA SER A 185 12.58 -4.77 -8.14
C SER A 185 11.63 -5.69 -8.90
N THR A 186 12.13 -6.83 -9.38
CA THR A 186 11.28 -7.82 -10.06
C THR A 186 10.63 -8.77 -9.07
N ILE A 187 11.27 -8.95 -7.91
CA ILE A 187 10.80 -9.80 -6.82
C ILE A 187 10.16 -8.89 -5.78
N LEU A 188 8.98 -9.27 -5.28
CA LEU A 188 8.28 -8.51 -4.26
C LEU A 188 9.16 -8.33 -3.01
N LYS A 189 9.25 -7.08 -2.54
CA LYS A 189 10.00 -6.71 -1.34
C LYS A 189 9.07 -6.22 -0.25
N HIS A 190 9.60 -6.20 0.95
CA HIS A 190 8.95 -5.61 2.11
C HIS A 190 9.98 -4.87 2.96
N VAL A 191 9.50 -3.89 3.72
CA VAL A 191 10.34 -3.12 4.64
C VAL A 191 9.57 -2.77 5.90
N GLY A 192 10.19 -3.03 7.05
CA GLY A 192 9.68 -2.59 8.34
C GLY A 192 10.01 -1.13 8.58
N VAL A 193 8.99 -0.30 8.84
CA VAL A 193 9.11 1.13 9.12
C VAL A 193 8.33 1.49 10.40
N PRO A 194 8.94 2.19 11.38
CA PRO A 194 8.24 2.60 12.58
C PRO A 194 7.34 3.81 12.30
N ILE A 195 6.17 3.86 12.93
CA ILE A 195 5.28 5.03 12.88
C ILE A 195 5.94 6.23 13.55
N VAL A 196 5.94 7.36 12.84
CA VAL A 196 6.44 8.65 13.33
C VAL A 196 5.25 9.52 13.72
N PRO A 197 5.26 10.16 14.91
CA PRO A 197 4.25 11.15 15.28
C PRO A 197 4.06 12.24 14.22
N ASN A 198 2.81 12.63 13.93
CA ASN A 198 2.52 13.63 12.89
C ASN A 198 3.12 15.01 13.22
N ASP A 199 3.25 15.39 14.49
CA ASP A 199 3.92 16.62 14.92
C ASP A 199 5.42 16.59 14.61
N GLN A 200 6.10 15.48 14.90
CA GLN A 200 7.48 15.27 14.50
C GLN A 200 7.65 15.27 12.98
N CYS A 201 6.75 14.59 12.26
CA CYS A 201 6.72 14.60 10.80
C CYS A 201 6.54 16.01 10.23
N THR A 202 5.66 16.82 10.84
CA THR A 202 5.46 18.24 10.49
C THR A 202 6.75 19.03 10.67
N MET A 203 7.43 18.87 11.80
CA MET A 203 8.71 19.55 12.06
C MET A 203 9.78 19.17 11.05
N ASN A 204 9.86 17.88 10.70
CA ASN A 204 10.80 17.36 9.72
C ASN A 204 10.59 18.01 8.34
N TYR A 205 9.36 18.00 7.83
CA TYR A 205 9.04 18.56 6.52
C TYR A 205 9.04 20.09 6.47
N ALA A 206 8.80 20.78 7.60
CA ALA A 206 8.87 22.24 7.68
C ALA A 206 10.26 22.80 7.29
N THR A 207 11.31 22.01 7.45
CA THR A 207 12.68 22.39 7.05
C THR A 207 12.82 22.59 5.54
N LEU A 208 11.97 21.96 4.72
CA LEU A 208 12.01 22.07 3.25
C LEU A 208 11.37 23.36 2.72
N ARG A 209 10.52 24.02 3.51
CA ARG A 209 9.83 25.26 3.10
C ARG A 209 10.79 26.42 2.83
N ASN A 210 11.94 26.43 3.51
CA ASN A 210 12.95 27.48 3.38
C ASN A 210 14.21 27.02 2.61
N GLY A 211 14.14 25.87 1.93
CA GLY A 211 15.25 25.30 1.17
C GLY A 211 15.49 25.98 -0.18
N PRO A 212 16.57 25.62 -0.89
CA PRO A 212 16.89 26.16 -2.22
C PRO A 212 15.84 25.80 -3.29
N ASN A 213 15.10 24.71 -3.08
CA ASN A 213 13.91 24.34 -3.83
C ASN A 213 12.77 24.16 -2.81
N PRO A 214 12.06 25.24 -2.45
CA PRO A 214 11.00 25.18 -1.45
C PRO A 214 9.93 24.15 -1.82
N ILE A 215 9.66 23.23 -0.90
CA ILE A 215 8.54 22.30 -1.01
C ILE A 215 7.60 22.57 0.14
N ASP A 216 6.34 22.88 -0.17
CA ASP A 216 5.31 23.04 0.84
C ASP A 216 4.60 21.71 1.10
N VAL A 217 4.96 21.07 2.21
CA VAL A 217 4.32 19.86 2.70
C VAL A 217 3.51 20.17 3.94
N THR A 218 2.22 19.86 3.90
CA THR A 218 1.32 19.95 5.04
C THR A 218 1.01 18.54 5.53
N ILE A 219 1.33 18.25 6.79
CA ILE A 219 1.01 16.98 7.43
C ILE A 219 -0.29 17.17 8.22
N GLU A 220 -1.38 16.66 7.66
CA GLU A 220 -2.72 16.69 8.28
C GLU A 220 -2.96 15.47 9.18
N SER A 221 -4.10 15.39 9.86
CA SER A 221 -4.45 14.23 10.70
C SER A 221 -4.76 12.97 9.88
N ASN A 222 -5.22 13.16 8.64
CA ASN A 222 -5.57 12.11 7.68
C ASN A 222 -4.36 11.46 6.98
N VAL A 223 -3.14 11.74 7.44
CA VAL A 223 -1.93 11.04 7.03
C VAL A 223 -1.26 10.33 8.19
N ILE A 224 -0.49 9.29 7.86
CA ILE A 224 0.42 8.56 8.75
C ILE A 224 1.83 8.79 8.21
N CYS A 225 2.78 9.12 9.08
CA CYS A 225 4.19 9.11 8.71
C CYS A 225 4.85 7.84 9.25
N ALA A 226 5.73 7.23 8.46
CA ALA A 226 6.50 6.07 8.90
C ALA A 226 7.90 6.08 8.27
N GLY A 227 8.90 5.72 9.07
CA GLY A 227 10.30 5.71 8.61
C GLY A 227 11.28 5.77 9.76
N HIS A 228 12.49 5.28 9.51
CA HIS A 228 13.58 5.29 10.49
C HIS A 228 14.18 6.69 10.59
N ALA A 229 14.51 7.13 11.80
CA ALA A 229 15.05 8.48 12.02
C ALA A 229 16.40 8.67 11.30
N GLU A 230 17.22 7.62 11.30
CA GLU A 230 18.49 7.52 10.59
C GLU A 230 18.34 7.32 9.06
N GLY A 231 17.12 7.08 8.57
CA GLY A 231 16.85 6.77 7.18
C GLY A 231 17.24 5.34 6.78
N GLY A 232 17.58 5.15 5.50
CA GLY A 232 18.05 3.90 4.89
C GLY A 232 16.96 2.91 4.49
N ARG A 233 15.80 2.91 5.15
CA ARG A 233 14.71 1.93 4.92
C ARG A 233 13.38 2.64 4.74
N ASP A 234 12.75 2.48 3.58
CA ASP A 234 11.47 3.09 3.23
C ASP A 234 10.83 2.42 2.01
N ALA A 235 9.55 2.69 1.78
CA ALA A 235 8.93 2.52 0.47
C ALA A 235 9.57 3.52 -0.52
N CYS A 236 9.58 3.19 -1.81
CA CYS A 236 10.24 4.03 -2.80
C CYS A 236 9.40 4.21 -4.06
N GLN A 237 9.97 4.84 -5.10
CA GLN A 237 9.24 5.05 -6.34
C GLN A 237 8.72 3.72 -6.90
N PHE A 238 7.52 3.78 -7.52
CA PHE A 238 6.71 2.65 -7.98
C PHE A 238 5.99 1.84 -6.88
N ASP A 239 6.32 2.00 -5.59
CA ASP A 239 5.52 1.41 -4.51
C ASP A 239 4.22 2.19 -4.22
N SER A 240 4.10 3.41 -4.75
CA SER A 240 2.93 4.28 -4.55
C SER A 240 1.60 3.54 -4.70
N GLY A 241 0.68 3.80 -3.77
CA GLY A 241 -0.62 3.11 -3.71
C GLY A 241 -0.57 1.74 -3.03
N GLY A 242 0.61 1.18 -2.79
CA GLY A 242 0.78 -0.05 -2.01
C GLY A 242 0.45 0.11 -0.52
N PRO A 243 0.33 -1.02 0.20
CA PRO A 243 -0.12 -1.05 1.58
C PRO A 243 0.98 -0.67 2.58
N LEU A 244 0.59 0.00 3.67
CA LEU A 244 1.29 -0.03 4.94
C LEU A 244 0.49 -0.88 5.93
N MET A 245 1.00 -2.07 6.22
CA MET A 245 0.35 -3.07 7.08
C MET A 245 0.87 -2.96 8.52
N CYS A 246 -0.03 -2.79 9.47
CA CYS A 246 0.28 -2.74 10.89
C CYS A 246 -0.44 -3.87 11.61
N GLN A 247 0.23 -4.52 12.56
CA GLN A 247 -0.41 -5.53 13.38
C GLN A 247 -1.25 -4.88 14.48
N ILE A 248 -2.56 -5.11 14.48
CA ILE A 248 -3.49 -4.61 15.50
C ILE A 248 -4.25 -5.81 16.05
N ASN A 249 -4.21 -6.02 17.38
CA ASN A 249 -4.81 -7.19 18.03
C ASN A 249 -4.40 -8.53 17.38
N LYS A 250 -3.12 -8.66 17.03
CA LYS A 250 -2.51 -9.80 16.31
C LYS A 250 -2.97 -10.00 14.86
N GLN A 251 -3.72 -9.07 14.29
CA GLN A 251 -4.18 -9.13 12.90
C GLN A 251 -3.45 -8.09 12.04
N TRP A 252 -3.05 -8.47 10.83
CA TRP A 252 -2.52 -7.54 9.84
C TRP A 252 -3.62 -6.67 9.26
N ILE A 253 -3.52 -5.35 9.48
CA ILE A 253 -4.46 -4.34 9.02
C ILE A 253 -3.75 -3.36 8.09
N VAL A 254 -4.35 -3.02 6.95
CA VAL A 254 -3.80 -1.98 6.06
C VAL A 254 -4.18 -0.61 6.61
N SER A 255 -3.27 -0.04 7.41
CA SER A 255 -3.47 1.23 8.09
C SER A 255 -3.12 2.44 7.23
N GLY A 256 -2.25 2.25 6.22
CA GLY A 256 -1.81 3.32 5.33
C GLY A 256 -1.77 2.92 3.86
N ILE A 257 -1.80 3.92 2.98
CA ILE A 257 -1.55 3.80 1.53
C ILE A 257 -0.32 4.64 1.21
N ILE A 258 0.69 4.07 0.56
CA ILE A 258 1.92 4.78 0.18
C ILE A 258 1.56 5.97 -0.71
N SER A 259 1.91 7.19 -0.29
CA SER A 259 1.52 8.44 -0.99
C SER A 259 2.74 9.20 -1.52
N PHE A 260 3.59 9.74 -0.65
CA PHE A 260 4.77 10.51 -1.07
C PHE A 260 5.91 10.46 -0.05
N GLY A 261 7.09 10.95 -0.44
CA GLY A 261 8.25 11.10 0.44
C GLY A 261 9.28 12.08 -0.14
N TYR A 262 10.22 12.54 0.69
CA TYR A 262 11.34 13.38 0.24
C TYR A 262 12.60 12.53 0.03
N GLY A 263 12.70 11.92 -1.14
CA GLY A 263 13.64 10.82 -1.40
C GLY A 263 13.17 9.53 -0.72
N CYS A 264 13.86 8.42 -0.98
CA CYS A 264 13.54 7.14 -0.35
C CYS A 264 14.46 6.89 0.84
N GLY A 265 13.88 6.75 2.04
CA GLY A 265 14.64 6.47 3.25
C GLY A 265 15.64 7.57 3.60
N LYS A 266 15.29 8.83 3.31
CA LYS A 266 16.16 9.95 3.65
C LYS A 266 16.11 10.22 5.14
N ALA A 267 17.27 10.31 5.79
CA ALA A 267 17.37 10.60 7.22
C ALA A 267 16.57 11.86 7.59
N GLY A 268 15.73 11.73 8.60
CA GLY A 268 14.84 12.80 9.06
C GLY A 268 13.59 13.05 8.20
N TYR A 269 13.38 12.39 7.07
CA TYR A 269 12.18 12.57 6.23
C TYR A 269 11.44 11.24 6.07
N PRO A 270 10.51 10.91 6.98
CA PRO A 270 9.74 9.68 6.85
C PRO A 270 8.85 9.71 5.61
N GLY A 271 8.54 8.53 5.07
CA GLY A 271 7.49 8.38 4.07
C GLY A 271 6.14 8.80 4.64
N VAL A 272 5.29 9.34 3.78
CA VAL A 272 3.93 9.80 4.11
C VAL A 272 2.92 8.90 3.42
N TYR A 273 1.96 8.45 4.22
CA TYR A 273 0.94 7.49 3.84
C TYR A 273 -0.45 8.09 4.10
N THR A 274 -1.40 7.86 3.22
CA THR A 274 -2.81 8.21 3.47
C THR A 274 -3.36 7.33 4.59
N ARG A 275 -3.94 7.91 5.65
CA ARG A 275 -4.50 7.19 6.80
C ARG A 275 -5.81 6.49 6.42
N VAL A 276 -5.80 5.18 6.27
CA VAL A 276 -6.96 4.43 5.77
C VAL A 276 -8.18 4.55 6.69
N SER A 277 -7.98 4.59 8.02
CA SER A 277 -9.07 4.66 8.99
C SER A 277 -9.95 5.91 8.86
N ASP A 278 -9.43 7.00 8.30
CA ASP A 278 -10.20 8.23 8.04
C ASP A 278 -11.07 8.12 6.79
N TYR A 279 -10.74 7.21 5.87
CA TYR A 279 -11.43 7.02 4.60
C TYR A 279 -12.35 5.80 4.58
N VAL A 280 -12.41 5.00 5.64
CA VAL A 280 -13.33 3.85 5.73
C VAL A 280 -14.78 4.20 5.38
N PRO A 281 -15.37 5.32 5.85
CA PRO A 281 -16.72 5.70 5.44
C PRO A 281 -16.86 5.93 3.93
N TRP A 282 -15.89 6.61 3.30
CA TRP A 282 -15.87 6.85 1.86
C TRP A 282 -15.70 5.55 1.07
N ILE A 283 -14.77 4.68 1.50
CA ILE A 283 -14.55 3.36 0.89
C ILE A 283 -15.85 2.56 0.88
N LYS A 284 -16.55 2.51 2.01
CA LYS A 284 -17.84 1.82 2.13
C LYS A 284 -18.92 2.41 1.23
N GLY A 285 -18.99 3.73 1.14
CA GLY A 285 -19.97 4.44 0.31
C GLY A 285 -19.81 4.18 -1.18
N ILE A 286 -18.57 4.04 -1.66
CA ILE A 286 -18.28 3.77 -3.08
C ILE A 286 -18.36 2.28 -3.41
N ALA A 287 -17.75 1.45 -2.57
CA ALA A 287 -17.51 0.07 -2.93
C ALA A 287 -18.76 -0.82 -2.75
N GLU A 288 -19.83 -0.32 -2.12
CA GLU A 288 -21.10 -1.03 -1.82
C GLU A 288 -20.91 -2.41 -1.14
N VAL A 289 -19.70 -2.72 -0.68
CA VAL A 289 -19.30 -4.06 -0.18
C VAL A 289 -19.55 -4.26 1.31
N PHE A 290 -20.20 -3.31 1.96
CA PHE A 290 -20.38 -3.31 3.41
C PHE A 290 -21.77 -2.87 3.87
N THR A 291 -22.76 -2.86 2.96
CA THR A 291 -24.17 -2.65 3.30
C THR A 291 -24.82 -4.01 3.58
N PHE A 292 -25.22 -4.23 4.82
CA PHE A 292 -26.27 -5.19 5.19
C PHE A 292 -27.60 -4.46 5.25
#